data_AF-A0A2E6H975-F1
#
_entry.id   AF-A0A2E6H975-F1
#
_cell.length_a   1.000
_cell.length_b   1.000
_cell.length_c   1.000
_cell.angle_alpha   90.00
_cell.angle_beta   90.00
_cell.angle_gamma   90.00
#
_symmetry.space_group_name_H-M   'P 1'
#
loop_
_entity.id
_entity.type
_entity.pdbx_description
1 polymer ?
#
loop_
_entity_poly.entity_id
_entity_poly.type
_entity_poly.pdbx_seq_one_letter_code
_entity_poly.pdbx_strand_id
1 'polypeptide(L)'
;MPRKSKNKIKPPEQLGPLEYKGYKVGQLVYCYRSPDKKLSYGKITMFHPDDNISPCFSFACEISGQFRLGTFDQIIDEPTKQIKNSVLRAIARNRP
;
A
#
# COMPACT_ATOMS: atom_id res chain seq x y z
N MET A 1 6.39 -36.08 -23.51
CA MET A 1 5.55 -35.65 -22.37
C MET A 1 6.18 -34.42 -21.74
N PRO A 2 5.57 -33.22 -21.80
CA PRO A 2 6.21 -31.99 -21.30
C PRO A 2 6.12 -31.91 -19.76
N ARG A 3 7.29 -31.78 -19.11
CA ARG A 3 7.42 -31.50 -17.67
C ARG A 3 7.09 -30.03 -17.43
N LYS A 4 5.90 -29.74 -16.90
CA LYS A 4 5.55 -28.41 -16.38
C LYS A 4 6.39 -28.11 -15.14
N SER A 5 7.43 -27.30 -15.30
CA SER A 5 8.18 -26.71 -14.18
C SER A 5 7.21 -25.93 -13.29
N LYS A 6 7.10 -26.35 -12.04
CA LYS A 6 6.44 -25.59 -10.98
C LYS A 6 7.27 -24.33 -10.75
N ASN A 7 6.86 -23.20 -11.31
CA ASN A 7 7.36 -21.89 -10.90
C ASN A 7 7.03 -21.74 -9.41
N LYS A 8 7.99 -22.04 -8.54
CA LYS A 8 7.96 -21.63 -7.14
C LYS A 8 7.98 -20.12 -7.15
N ILE A 9 6.81 -19.51 -6.99
CA ILE A 9 6.67 -18.10 -6.66
C ILE A 9 7.39 -17.96 -5.32
N LYS A 10 8.63 -17.48 -5.35
CA LYS A 10 9.37 -17.16 -4.13
C LYS A 10 8.49 -16.16 -3.37
N PRO A 11 8.24 -16.36 -2.06
CA PRO A 11 7.65 -15.28 -1.27
C PRO A 11 8.54 -14.05 -1.48
N PRO A 12 7.98 -12.85 -1.67
CA PRO A 12 8.81 -11.66 -1.78
C PRO A 12 9.69 -11.63 -0.54
N GLU A 13 10.99 -11.83 -0.77
CA GLU A 13 12.04 -11.67 0.22
C GLU A 13 11.70 -10.36 0.95
N GLN A 14 11.57 -10.41 2.27
CA GLN A 14 11.15 -9.27 3.07
C GLN A 14 12.28 -8.23 3.05
N LEU A 15 12.40 -7.55 1.91
CA LEU A 15 13.35 -6.51 1.56
C LEU A 15 12.82 -5.22 2.15
N GLY A 16 13.08 -5.00 3.43
CA GLY A 16 12.79 -3.72 4.05
C GLY A 16 12.75 -3.76 5.57
N PRO A 17 13.00 -2.62 6.22
CA PRO A 17 12.85 -2.49 7.66
C PRO A 17 11.39 -2.76 8.08
N LEU A 18 11.14 -3.20 9.33
CA LEU A 18 9.78 -3.34 9.85
C LEU A 18 9.12 -2.00 10.20
N GLU A 19 9.94 -0.97 10.39
CA GLU A 19 9.52 0.39 10.74
C GLU A 19 10.31 1.40 9.91
N TYR A 20 9.63 2.41 9.36
CA TYR A 20 10.28 3.47 8.58
C TYR A 20 9.52 4.78 8.72
N LYS A 21 10.24 5.87 9.02
CA LYS A 21 9.66 7.22 9.25
C LYS A 21 8.51 7.25 10.27
N GLY A 22 8.55 6.38 11.28
CA GLY A 22 7.49 6.28 12.30
C GLY A 22 6.28 5.43 11.90
N TYR A 23 6.26 4.88 10.68
CA TYR A 23 5.24 3.94 10.24
C TYR A 23 5.71 2.50 10.41
N LYS A 24 4.79 1.61 10.77
CA LYS A 24 5.06 0.18 10.95
C LYS A 24 4.43 -0.64 9.83
N VAL A 25 5.10 -1.72 9.42
CA VAL A 25 4.46 -2.74 8.58
C VAL A 25 3.23 -3.27 9.33
N GLY A 26 2.10 -3.27 8.66
CA GLY A 26 0.81 -3.64 9.19
C GLY A 26 -0.04 -2.49 9.75
N GLN A 27 0.48 -1.27 9.74
CA GLN A 27 -0.30 -0.08 10.08
C GLN A 27 -1.27 0.29 8.95
N LEU A 28 -2.47 0.72 9.31
CA LEU A 28 -3.44 1.28 8.36
C LEU A 28 -3.13 2.76 8.17
N VAL A 29 -2.92 3.16 6.93
CA VAL A 29 -2.59 4.54 6.56
C VAL A 29 -3.52 5.06 5.47
N TYR A 30 -3.77 6.37 5.52
CA TYR A 30 -4.41 7.11 4.44
C TYR A 30 -3.30 7.70 3.58
N CYS A 31 -3.34 7.48 2.28
CA CYS A 31 -2.34 8.07 1.40
C CYS A 31 -2.94 8.40 0.03
N TYR A 32 -2.36 9.39 -0.64
CA TYR A 32 -2.65 9.61 -2.05
C TYR A 32 -1.75 8.69 -2.89
N ARG A 33 -2.35 7.85 -3.73
CA ARG A 33 -1.58 6.97 -4.61
C ARG A 33 -0.92 7.78 -5.72
N SER A 34 0.33 7.49 -6.04
CA SER A 34 1.00 8.00 -7.23
C SER A 34 0.79 7.06 -8.42
N PRO A 35 0.68 7.56 -9.66
CA PRO A 35 0.65 8.98 -10.09
C PRO A 35 -0.74 9.64 -10.03
N ASP A 36 -1.79 8.87 -9.78
CA ASP A 36 -3.20 9.29 -9.93
C ASP A 36 -3.69 10.31 -8.88
N LYS A 37 -2.91 10.57 -7.82
CA LYS A 37 -3.28 11.34 -6.61
C LYS A 37 -4.65 10.98 -6.02
N LYS A 38 -5.11 9.75 -6.24
CA LYS A 38 -6.39 9.29 -5.69
C LYS A 38 -6.21 8.84 -4.24
N LEU A 39 -7.18 9.24 -3.43
CA LEU A 39 -7.23 8.84 -2.04
C LEU A 39 -7.32 7.32 -1.94
N SER A 40 -6.37 6.74 -1.22
CA SER A 40 -6.27 5.33 -0.97
C SER A 40 -6.16 5.12 0.54
N TYR A 41 -6.67 3.99 0.99
CA TYR A 41 -6.60 3.58 2.37
C TYR A 41 -6.24 2.12 2.40
N GLY A 42 -5.28 1.78 3.24
CA GLY A 42 -4.80 0.41 3.25
C GLY A 42 -3.74 0.14 4.29
N LYS A 43 -3.46 -1.15 4.43
CA LYS A 43 -2.48 -1.67 5.38
C LYS A 43 -1.10 -1.70 4.72
N ILE A 44 -0.10 -1.09 5.33
CA ILE A 44 1.28 -1.17 4.84
C ILE A 44 1.73 -2.62 4.91
N THR A 45 2.28 -3.13 3.82
CA THR A 45 2.77 -4.51 3.72
C THR A 45 4.28 -4.57 3.62
N MET A 46 4.92 -3.55 3.05
CA MET A 46 6.36 -3.56 2.79
C MET A 46 6.90 -2.15 2.62
N PHE A 47 8.15 -1.91 3.02
CA PHE A 47 8.84 -0.64 2.85
C PHE A 47 9.99 -0.78 1.85
N HIS A 48 10.12 0.18 0.94
CA HIS A 48 11.16 0.27 -0.09
C HIS A 48 11.98 1.55 0.14
N PRO A 49 12.88 1.55 1.13
CA PRO A 49 13.69 2.71 1.46
C PRO A 49 14.84 2.96 0.46
N ASP A 50 15.26 1.93 -0.27
CA ASP A 50 16.41 1.92 -1.19
C ASP A 50 16.05 2.31 -2.64
N ASP A 51 14.80 2.74 -2.87
CA ASP A 51 14.38 3.12 -4.22
C ASP A 51 15.08 4.44 -4.63
N ASN A 52 15.89 4.39 -5.69
CA ASN A 52 16.83 5.44 -6.13
C ASN A 52 16.21 6.85 -6.33
N ILE A 53 14.88 6.95 -6.38
CA ILE A 53 14.16 8.19 -6.67
C ILE A 53 13.53 8.78 -5.40
N SER A 54 12.90 7.96 -4.56
CA SER A 54 12.29 8.38 -3.30
C SER A 54 11.85 7.15 -2.49
N PRO A 55 11.93 7.19 -1.15
CA PRO A 55 11.45 6.09 -0.34
C PRO A 55 9.95 5.87 -0.60
N CYS A 56 9.61 4.62 -0.90
CA CYS A 56 8.25 4.19 -1.22
C CYS A 56 7.82 3.07 -0.27
N PHE A 57 6.53 2.79 -0.23
CA PHE A 57 5.98 1.68 0.52
C PHE A 57 4.88 0.99 -0.28
N SER A 58 4.81 -0.33 -0.14
CA SER A 58 3.69 -1.11 -0.63
C SER A 58 2.63 -1.20 0.46
N PHE A 59 1.38 -1.03 0.07
CA PHE A 59 0.23 -1.20 0.94
C PHE A 59 -0.90 -1.95 0.22
N ALA A 60 -1.64 -2.75 0.98
CA ALA A 60 -2.85 -3.39 0.52
C ALA A 60 -4.00 -2.38 0.58
N CYS A 61 -4.43 -1.85 -0.57
CA CYS A 61 -5.51 -0.87 -0.64
C CYS A 61 -6.86 -1.56 -0.39
N GLU A 62 -7.50 -1.23 0.73
CA GLU A 62 -8.82 -1.74 1.13
C GLU A 62 -9.93 -1.25 0.20
N ILE A 63 -9.73 -0.10 -0.47
CA ILE A 63 -10.72 0.43 -1.41
C ILE A 63 -10.76 -0.42 -2.69
N SER A 64 -9.60 -0.77 -3.26
CA SER A 64 -9.54 -1.51 -4.53
C SER A 64 -9.28 -3.01 -4.37
N GLY A 65 -9.00 -3.49 -3.15
CA GLY A 65 -8.59 -4.87 -2.89
C GLY A 65 -7.27 -5.27 -3.55
N GLN A 66 -6.42 -4.30 -3.90
CA GLN A 66 -5.19 -4.51 -4.67
C GLN A 66 -3.98 -3.94 -3.93
N PHE A 67 -2.82 -4.58 -4.10
CA PHE A 67 -1.56 -4.04 -3.64
C PHE A 67 -1.15 -2.85 -4.49
N ARG A 68 -0.82 -1.74 -3.83
CA ARG A 68 -0.41 -0.49 -4.48
C ARG A 68 0.85 0.04 -3.82
N LEU A 69 1.54 0.91 -4.55
CA LEU A 69 2.70 1.64 -4.08
C LEU A 69 2.28 3.07 -3.73
N GLY A 70 2.78 3.55 -2.61
CA GLY A 70 2.64 4.93 -2.13
C GLY A 70 4.00 5.48 -1.77
N THR A 71 4.14 6.79 -1.82
CA THR A 71 5.31 7.51 -1.30
C THR A 71 4.98 8.02 0.10
N PHE A 72 5.96 8.00 1.01
CA PHE A 72 5.74 8.48 2.38
C PHE A 72 5.31 9.95 2.44
N ASP A 73 5.75 10.75 1.47
CA ASP A 73 5.37 12.16 1.31
C ASP A 73 3.87 12.37 1.07
N GLN A 74 3.18 11.35 0.56
CA GLN A 74 1.75 11.38 0.26
C GLN A 74 0.89 10.75 1.37
N ILE A 75 1.50 10.35 2.49
CA ILE A 75 0.75 9.86 3.65
C ILE A 75 0.04 11.03 4.31
N ILE A 76 -1.19 10.78 4.73
CA ILE A 76 -2.06 11.74 5.40
C ILE A 76 -2.13 11.31 6.86
N ASP A 77 -1.29 11.89 7.71
CA ASP A 77 -1.28 11.61 9.16
C ASP A 77 -2.56 12.11 9.84
N GLU A 78 -3.06 13.27 9.42
CA GLU A 78 -4.29 13.88 9.93
C GLU A 78 -5.39 13.91 8.86
N PRO A 79 -6.06 12.77 8.59
CA PRO A 79 -7.13 12.73 7.60
C PRO A 79 -8.36 13.51 8.09
N THR A 80 -8.76 14.52 7.31
CA THR A 80 -9.99 15.29 7.52
C THR A 80 -11.22 14.38 7.55
N LYS A 81 -12.29 14.78 8.25
CA LYS A 81 -13.58 14.04 8.28
C LYS A 81 -14.09 13.68 6.88
N GLN A 82 -13.90 14.57 5.89
CA GLN A 82 -14.27 14.31 4.50
C GLN A 82 -13.48 13.16 3.87
N ILE A 83 -12.18 13.06 4.14
CA ILE A 83 -11.29 12.00 3.65
C ILE A 83 -11.75 10.65 4.23
N LYS A 84 -11.96 10.60 5.54
CA LYS A 84 -12.47 9.39 6.22
C LYS A 84 -13.80 8.93 5.61
N ASN A 85 -14.75 9.86 5.43
CA ASN A 85 -16.07 9.54 4.87
C ASN A 85 -15.99 9.10 3.40
N SER A 86 -15.14 9.73 2.59
CA SER A 86 -14.89 9.34 1.19
C SER A 86 -14.30 7.93 1.10
N VAL A 87 -13.34 7.58 1.95
CA VAL A 87 -12.78 6.22 2.02
C VAL A 87 -13.87 5.21 2.39
N LEU A 88 -14.63 5.47 3.46
CA LEU A 88 -15.70 4.57 3.91
C LEU A 88 -16.73 4.32 2.80
N ARG A 89 -17.13 5.38 2.09
CA ARG A 89 -18.04 5.26 0.94
C ARG A 89 -17.42 4.47 -0.21
N ALA A 90 -16.13 4.67 -0.48
CA ALA A 90 -15.43 3.97 -1.55
C ALA A 90 -15.29 2.47 -1.23
N ILE A 91 -14.97 2.11 0.00
CA ILE A 91 -14.93 0.73 0.48
C ILE A 91 -16.33 0.09 0.37
N ALA A 92 -17.37 0.78 0.86
CA ALA A 92 -18.74 0.28 0.81
C ALA A 92 -19.25 0.04 -0.63
N ARG A 93 -18.78 0.84 -1.60
CA ARG A 93 -19.12 0.68 -3.01
C ARG A 93 -18.40 -0.48 -3.69
N ASN A 94 -17.18 -0.79 -3.25
CA ASN A 94 -16.32 -1.79 -3.89
C ASN A 94 -16.35 -3.16 -3.19
N ARG A 95 -17.07 -3.30 -2.08
CA ARG A 95 -17.30 -4.59 -1.42
C ARG A 95 -18.32 -5.37 -2.26
N PRO A 96 -17.97 -6.55 -2.80
CA PRO A 96 -18.91 -7.40 -3.54
C PRO A 96 -20.04 -7.92 -2.65
#